data_AF-A0A9X1S5P1-F1
#
_entry.id   AF-A0A9X1S5P1-F1
#
_cell.length_a   1.000
_cell.length_b   1.000
_cell.length_c   1.000
_cell.angle_alpha   90.00
_cell.angle_beta   90.00
_cell.angle_gamma   90.00
#
_symmetry.space_group_name_H-M   'P 1'
#
loop_
_entity.id
_entity.type
_entity.pdbx_description
1 polymer ?
#
loop_
_entity_poly.entity_id
_entity_poly.type
_entity_poly.pdbx_seq_one_letter_code
_entity_poly.pdbx_strand_id
1 'polypeptide(L)'
;MTSSGFSAVLSEDQWLPLARKHRERVQPFVEGFLARRSAGHKHPVEDFLFTYYSQKPGQLLRWHPGAGVVLSGAAAGERRDWKFYRTLSKPELAAAGLDGGTTAVTVDLPAFAAARGEAAAFTSMLLSRTAARKPTLGCFGMHEWAMAYKSDTNGIRHEYLQLRLGPEGTDELVERSKIRCTHFDAFRFYAPQATPLNELQPTRKNQPDLEQPGCLHANMDLYKWAYKLVPLLPSELVMDCFELSWRIRTMDMRASPYDLQDWGYSPIPVETPAGRSEYAAAQRQFSEESQQLRAGILGLLEPFQEQRWSQSPPAESSAPDRNPTT
;
A
#
# COMPACT_ATOMS: atom_id res chain seq x y z
N MET A 1 -24.94 24.40 -4.64
CA MET A 1 -24.01 25.50 -4.97
C MET A 1 -22.59 24.97 -4.81
N THR A 2 -21.95 24.67 -5.93
CA THR A 2 -20.64 24.00 -6.03
C THR A 2 -19.51 25.01 -5.82
N SER A 3 -19.13 25.26 -4.56
CA SER A 3 -17.84 25.89 -4.28
C SER A 3 -16.80 24.78 -4.17
N SER A 4 -16.32 24.26 -5.30
CA SER A 4 -15.07 23.50 -5.34
C SER A 4 -14.04 24.31 -6.11
N GLY A 5 -13.62 25.43 -5.51
CA GLY A 5 -12.42 26.13 -5.97
C GLY A 5 -11.23 25.18 -5.93
N PHE A 6 -10.24 25.44 -6.79
CA PHE A 6 -8.95 24.76 -6.71
C PHE A 6 -8.31 25.05 -5.34
N SER A 7 -7.73 24.03 -4.70
CA SER A 7 -7.05 24.19 -3.41
C SER A 7 -5.73 24.93 -3.53
N ALA A 8 -5.09 24.85 -4.70
CA ALA A 8 -3.87 25.59 -5.03
C ALA A 8 -3.69 25.71 -6.55
N VAL A 9 -2.98 26.76 -6.96
CA VAL A 9 -2.47 26.93 -8.33
C VAL A 9 -0.95 27.07 -8.23
N LEU A 10 -0.22 26.17 -8.88
CA LEU A 10 1.24 26.15 -8.90
C LEU A 10 1.73 26.56 -10.28
N SER A 11 2.54 27.61 -10.35
CA SER A 11 3.27 27.99 -11.55
C SER A 11 4.40 27.01 -11.85
N GLU A 12 4.90 27.07 -13.09
CA GLU A 12 6.01 26.23 -13.55
C GLU A 12 7.23 26.27 -12.61
N ASP A 13 7.61 27.48 -12.16
CA ASP A 13 8.72 27.69 -11.23
C ASP A 13 8.46 27.13 -9.82
N GLN A 14 7.20 26.90 -9.45
CA GLN A 14 6.82 26.32 -8.17
C GLN A 14 6.76 24.80 -8.21
N TRP A 15 6.15 24.21 -9.24
CA TRP A 15 5.92 22.76 -9.26
C TRP A 15 7.07 21.96 -9.88
N LEU A 16 7.88 22.52 -10.79
CA LEU A 16 9.03 21.80 -11.34
C LEU A 16 10.06 21.42 -10.25
N PRO A 17 10.39 22.30 -9.28
CA PRO A 17 11.23 21.91 -8.15
C PRO A 17 10.64 20.78 -7.30
N LEU A 18 9.32 20.79 -7.06
CA LEU A 18 8.64 19.70 -6.32
C LEU A 18 8.74 18.37 -7.07
N ALA A 19 8.47 18.38 -8.38
CA ALA A 19 8.59 17.19 -9.21
C ALA A 19 10.03 16.64 -9.26
N ARG A 20 11.03 17.52 -9.26
CA ARG A 20 12.45 17.15 -9.20
C ARG A 20 12.81 16.54 -7.85
N LYS A 21 12.42 17.19 -6.75
CA LYS A 21 12.64 16.68 -5.39
C LYS A 21 12.01 15.30 -5.19
N HIS A 22 10.81 15.09 -5.72
CA HIS A 22 10.16 13.77 -5.71
C HIS A 22 10.97 12.73 -6.49
N ARG A 23 11.43 13.09 -7.70
CA ARG A 23 12.29 12.21 -8.50
C ARG A 23 13.56 11.83 -7.74
N GLU A 24 14.26 12.80 -7.16
CA GLU A 24 15.47 12.59 -6.36
C GLU A 24 15.22 11.67 -5.15
N ARG A 25 14.06 11.83 -4.48
CA ARG A 25 13.64 10.95 -3.36
C ARG A 25 13.41 9.50 -3.80
N VAL A 26 12.83 9.28 -4.98
CA VAL A 26 12.50 7.94 -5.51
C VAL A 26 13.71 7.24 -6.14
N GLN A 27 14.60 8.02 -6.76
CA GLN A 27 15.65 7.54 -7.66
C GLN A 27 16.55 6.46 -7.05
N PRO A 28 17.04 6.56 -5.80
CA PRO A 28 17.91 5.53 -5.21
C PRO A 28 17.28 4.13 -5.20
N PHE A 29 15.97 4.03 -4.90
CA PHE A 29 15.25 2.76 -4.86
C PHE A 29 15.09 2.15 -6.26
N VAL A 30 14.78 3.00 -7.24
CA VAL A 30 14.56 2.57 -8.63
C VAL A 30 15.87 2.16 -9.30
N GLU A 31 16.93 2.94 -9.12
CA GLU A 31 18.24 2.67 -9.71
C GLU A 31 18.83 1.37 -9.18
N GLY A 32 18.78 1.15 -7.86
CA GLY A 32 19.24 -0.10 -7.25
C GLY A 32 18.53 -1.32 -7.84
N PHE A 33 17.20 -1.25 -7.97
CA PHE A 33 16.41 -2.31 -8.58
C PHE A 33 16.75 -2.54 -10.06
N LEU A 34 16.85 -1.47 -10.86
CA LEU A 34 17.15 -1.57 -12.29
C LEU A 34 18.56 -2.09 -12.55
N ALA A 35 19.56 -1.67 -11.76
CA ALA A 35 20.94 -2.12 -11.86
C ALA A 35 21.06 -3.63 -11.55
N ARG A 36 20.40 -4.11 -10.49
CA ARG A 36 20.36 -5.55 -10.20
C ARG A 36 19.68 -6.33 -11.32
N ARG A 37 18.52 -5.85 -11.79
CA ARG A 37 17.76 -6.51 -12.84
C ARG A 37 18.52 -6.59 -14.16
N SER A 38 19.25 -5.55 -14.56
CA SER A 38 20.06 -5.56 -15.78
C SER A 38 21.25 -6.51 -15.69
N ALA A 39 21.81 -6.69 -14.49
CA ALA A 39 22.87 -7.67 -14.20
C ALA A 39 22.34 -9.11 -13.97
N GLY A 40 21.02 -9.34 -14.02
CA GLY A 40 20.43 -10.65 -13.71
C GLY A 40 20.49 -11.03 -12.22
N HIS A 41 20.82 -10.08 -11.34
CA HIS A 41 20.86 -10.28 -9.89
C HIS A 41 19.47 -10.09 -9.27
N LYS A 42 19.25 -10.73 -8.11
CA LYS A 42 18.06 -10.61 -7.29
C LYS A 42 18.45 -10.16 -5.90
N HIS A 43 17.56 -9.42 -5.23
CA HIS A 43 17.70 -9.07 -3.82
C HIS A 43 16.41 -9.41 -3.05
N PRO A 44 16.47 -10.26 -2.00
CA PRO A 44 15.28 -10.83 -1.35
C PRO A 44 14.39 -9.80 -0.62
N VAL A 45 14.98 -8.68 -0.19
CA VAL A 45 14.28 -7.59 0.50
C VAL A 45 13.90 -6.48 -0.47
N GLU A 46 14.90 -5.79 -1.03
CA GLU A 46 14.73 -4.59 -1.84
C GLU A 46 13.91 -4.76 -3.14
N ASP A 47 13.99 -5.91 -3.80
CA ASP A 47 13.26 -6.09 -5.06
C ASP A 47 11.76 -6.38 -4.83
N PHE A 48 11.37 -6.68 -3.59
CA PHE A 48 10.01 -7.10 -3.25
C PHE A 48 8.96 -6.08 -3.67
N LEU A 49 9.14 -4.79 -3.34
CA LEU A 49 8.13 -3.77 -3.65
C LEU A 49 7.93 -3.54 -5.15
N PHE A 50 8.93 -3.86 -5.99
CA PHE A 50 8.85 -3.71 -7.44
C PHE A 50 8.39 -4.98 -8.17
N THR A 51 8.38 -6.12 -7.49
CA THR A 51 7.99 -7.42 -8.05
C THR A 51 6.65 -7.92 -7.52
N TYR A 52 6.32 -7.60 -6.27
CA TYR A 52 5.07 -7.97 -5.62
C TYR A 52 3.94 -7.00 -5.96
N TYR A 53 4.21 -5.69 -5.92
CA TYR A 53 3.22 -4.67 -6.25
C TYR A 53 3.24 -4.33 -7.75
N SER A 54 2.08 -3.89 -8.25
CA SER A 54 1.89 -3.60 -9.68
C SER A 54 2.43 -2.23 -10.12
N GLN A 55 2.98 -1.44 -9.20
CA GLN A 55 3.46 -0.09 -9.47
C GLN A 55 4.84 -0.15 -10.13
N LYS A 56 4.93 0.30 -11.39
CA LYS A 56 6.19 0.26 -12.14
C LYS A 56 7.14 1.38 -11.68
N PRO A 57 8.47 1.20 -11.76
CA PRO A 57 9.44 2.24 -11.40
C PRO A 57 9.20 3.58 -12.10
N GLY A 58 8.95 3.55 -13.42
CA GLY A 58 8.64 4.76 -14.19
C GLY A 58 7.32 5.44 -13.82
N GLN A 59 6.39 4.74 -13.17
CA GLN A 59 5.17 5.35 -12.61
C GLN A 59 5.45 5.98 -11.23
N LEU A 60 6.27 5.34 -10.40
CA LEU A 60 6.67 5.90 -9.10
C LEU A 60 7.51 7.18 -9.25
N LEU A 61 8.36 7.27 -10.29
CA LEU A 61 9.14 8.46 -10.63
C LEU A 61 8.30 9.66 -11.11
N ARG A 62 7.03 9.46 -11.47
CA ARG A 62 6.14 10.55 -11.90
C ARG A 62 5.52 11.22 -10.68
N TRP A 63 5.74 12.53 -10.58
CA TRP A 63 5.19 13.34 -9.51
C TRP A 63 3.78 13.83 -9.85
N HIS A 64 2.87 13.71 -8.90
CA HIS A 64 1.48 14.14 -8.95
C HIS A 64 1.18 15.05 -7.76
N PRO A 65 0.59 16.24 -7.97
CA PRO A 65 0.28 17.19 -6.89
C PRO A 65 -0.94 16.76 -6.04
N GLY A 66 -1.67 15.72 -6.45
CA GLY A 66 -2.97 15.37 -5.89
C GLY A 66 -4.11 16.16 -6.53
N ALA A 67 -5.34 15.80 -6.16
CA ALA A 67 -6.54 16.46 -6.65
C ALA A 67 -6.74 17.86 -6.06
N GLY A 68 -7.45 18.70 -6.81
CA GLY A 68 -7.73 20.10 -6.43
C GLY A 68 -6.59 21.07 -6.75
N VAL A 69 -5.42 20.59 -7.16
CA VAL A 69 -4.28 21.43 -7.54
C VAL A 69 -4.25 21.66 -9.06
N VAL A 70 -3.98 22.90 -9.46
CA VAL A 70 -3.74 23.29 -10.86
C VAL A 70 -2.26 23.48 -11.08
N LEU A 71 -1.72 22.88 -12.15
CA LEU A 71 -0.37 23.17 -12.63
C LEU A 71 -0.48 24.07 -13.84
N SER A 72 0.15 25.25 -13.81
CA SER A 72 0.21 26.18 -14.94
C SER A 72 1.61 26.24 -15.55
N GLY A 73 1.69 26.79 -16.77
CA GLY A 73 2.93 26.95 -17.52
C GLY A 73 3.01 26.03 -18.75
N ALA A 74 4.02 26.26 -19.60
CA ALA A 74 4.20 25.49 -20.83
C ALA A 74 4.47 24.01 -20.53
N ALA A 75 5.28 23.71 -19.51
CA ALA A 75 5.61 22.36 -19.10
C ALA A 75 4.39 21.58 -18.56
N ALA A 76 3.34 22.27 -18.11
CA ALA A 76 2.08 21.61 -17.71
C ALA A 76 1.39 20.94 -18.91
N GLY A 77 1.63 21.44 -20.12
CA GLY A 77 1.10 20.91 -21.38
C GLY A 77 1.47 19.44 -21.63
N GLU A 78 2.65 19.00 -21.18
CA GLU A 78 3.08 17.59 -21.31
C GLU A 78 2.18 16.60 -20.56
N ARG A 79 1.43 17.08 -19.56
CA ARG A 79 0.56 16.25 -18.72
C ARG A 79 -0.88 16.22 -19.21
N ARG A 80 -1.23 16.96 -20.26
CA ARG A 80 -2.62 17.05 -20.75
C ARG A 80 -3.20 15.68 -21.15
N ASP A 81 -2.34 14.81 -21.67
CA ASP A 81 -2.71 13.47 -22.15
C ASP A 81 -2.37 12.38 -21.11
N TRP A 82 -1.93 12.76 -19.91
CA TRP A 82 -1.74 11.80 -18.84
C TRP A 82 -3.09 11.27 -18.39
N LYS A 83 -3.10 9.98 -18.01
CA LYS A 83 -4.30 9.33 -17.51
C LYS A 83 -4.87 10.11 -16.32
N PHE A 84 -6.16 10.44 -16.38
CA PHE A 84 -6.88 11.23 -15.38
C PHE A 84 -6.36 12.66 -15.19
N TYR A 85 -5.82 13.27 -16.23
CA TYR A 85 -5.59 14.71 -16.30
C TYR A 85 -6.46 15.34 -17.38
N ARG A 86 -6.77 16.62 -17.21
CA ARG A 86 -7.47 17.45 -18.20
C ARG A 86 -6.95 18.87 -18.17
N THR A 87 -7.18 19.59 -19.25
CA THR A 87 -7.00 21.05 -19.30
C THR A 87 -8.13 21.77 -18.60
N LEU A 88 -7.87 23.00 -18.14
CA LEU A 88 -8.90 23.88 -17.61
C LEU A 88 -9.68 24.57 -18.74
N SER A 89 -10.97 24.77 -18.53
CA SER A 89 -11.82 25.63 -19.37
C SER A 89 -11.56 27.11 -19.08
N LYS A 90 -11.98 28.03 -19.97
CA LYS A 90 -11.81 29.47 -19.76
C LYS A 90 -12.42 29.99 -18.44
N PRO A 91 -13.64 29.56 -18.03
CA PRO A 91 -14.17 29.95 -16.72
C PRO A 91 -13.34 29.42 -15.55
N GLU A 92 -12.81 28.20 -15.65
CA GLU A 92 -11.95 27.62 -14.62
C GLU A 92 -10.59 28.33 -14.55
N LEU A 93 -10.00 28.72 -15.68
CA LEU A 93 -8.79 29.55 -15.70
C LEU A 93 -9.03 30.88 -14.97
N ALA A 94 -10.13 31.57 -15.28
CA ALA A 94 -10.49 32.81 -14.58
C ALA A 94 -10.69 32.58 -13.06
N ALA A 95 -11.36 31.50 -12.67
CA ALA A 95 -11.54 31.12 -11.25
C ALA A 95 -10.22 30.76 -10.56
N ALA A 96 -9.23 30.26 -11.30
CA ALA A 96 -7.87 30.00 -10.84
C ALA A 96 -6.97 31.25 -10.85
N GLY A 97 -7.49 32.42 -11.25
CA GLY A 97 -6.70 33.64 -11.37
C GLY A 97 -5.67 33.60 -12.51
N LEU A 98 -5.94 32.82 -13.56
CA LEU A 98 -5.08 32.65 -14.73
C LEU A 98 -5.70 33.29 -15.98
N ASP A 99 -4.84 33.81 -16.86
CA ASP A 99 -5.28 34.35 -18.15
C ASP A 99 -5.89 33.24 -19.03
N GLY A 100 -6.89 33.58 -19.84
CA GLY A 100 -7.64 32.62 -20.67
C GLY A 100 -6.83 31.89 -21.75
N GLY A 101 -5.59 32.29 -22.00
CA GLY A 101 -4.63 31.60 -22.88
C GLY A 101 -3.59 30.76 -22.14
N THR A 102 -3.63 30.72 -20.81
CA THR A 102 -2.64 30.00 -19.99
C THR A 102 -2.80 28.50 -20.17
N THR A 103 -1.70 27.81 -20.46
CA THR A 103 -1.66 26.34 -20.38
C THR A 103 -1.75 25.93 -18.91
N ALA A 104 -2.80 25.21 -18.56
CA ALA A 104 -2.99 24.69 -17.22
C ALA A 104 -3.70 23.33 -17.24
N VAL A 105 -3.29 22.45 -16.33
CA VAL A 105 -3.85 21.10 -16.17
C VAL A 105 -4.19 20.82 -14.71
N THR A 106 -5.15 19.95 -14.51
CA THR A 106 -5.54 19.44 -13.18
C THR A 106 -5.99 17.99 -13.30
N VAL A 107 -6.16 17.33 -12.16
CA VAL A 107 -6.70 15.97 -12.10
C VAL A 107 -8.16 15.98 -12.60
N ASP A 108 -8.45 15.11 -13.56
CA ASP A 108 -9.81 14.87 -14.04
C ASP A 108 -10.57 13.98 -13.04
N LEU A 109 -11.15 14.63 -12.04
CA LEU A 109 -11.92 13.98 -10.99
C LEU A 109 -13.13 13.20 -11.52
N PRO A 110 -13.96 13.72 -12.45
CA PRO A 110 -15.02 12.93 -13.07
C PRO A 110 -14.51 11.66 -13.75
N ALA A 111 -13.45 11.76 -14.58
CA ALA A 111 -12.90 10.58 -15.26
C ALA A 111 -12.30 9.57 -14.27
N PHE A 112 -11.63 10.04 -13.21
CA PHE A 112 -11.12 9.19 -12.14
C PHE A 112 -12.26 8.48 -11.41
N ALA A 113 -13.28 9.21 -10.98
CA ALA A 113 -14.43 8.68 -10.24
C ALA A 113 -15.19 7.62 -11.06
N ALA A 114 -15.40 7.87 -12.35
CA ALA A 114 -16.02 6.89 -13.26
C ALA A 114 -15.21 5.59 -13.37
N ALA A 115 -13.87 5.68 -13.40
CA ALA A 115 -12.99 4.52 -13.60
C ALA A 115 -12.56 3.80 -12.30
N ARG A 116 -12.57 4.51 -11.16
CA ARG A 116 -11.93 4.09 -9.90
C ARG A 116 -12.74 4.40 -8.64
N GLY A 117 -13.93 4.99 -8.76
CA GLY A 117 -14.75 5.39 -7.60
C GLY A 117 -15.12 4.25 -6.67
N GLU A 118 -15.43 3.06 -7.19
CA GLU A 118 -15.68 1.86 -6.36
C GLU A 118 -14.43 1.39 -5.62
N ALA A 119 -13.27 1.38 -6.30
CA ALA A 119 -12.00 1.01 -5.66
C ALA A 119 -11.60 2.02 -4.58
N ALA A 120 -11.85 3.31 -4.79
CA ALA A 120 -11.63 4.36 -3.80
C ALA A 120 -12.59 4.21 -2.60
N ALA A 121 -13.87 3.92 -2.83
CA ALA A 121 -14.84 3.67 -1.77
C ALA A 121 -14.48 2.43 -0.95
N PHE A 122 -14.09 1.34 -1.60
CA PHE A 122 -13.60 0.14 -0.91
C PHE A 122 -12.35 0.43 -0.08
N THR A 123 -11.40 1.18 -0.64
CA THR A 123 -10.18 1.58 0.07
C THR A 123 -10.51 2.40 1.31
N SER A 124 -11.34 3.43 1.19
CA SER A 124 -11.77 4.23 2.35
C SER A 124 -12.46 3.37 3.40
N MET A 125 -13.41 2.51 3.02
CA MET A 125 -14.07 1.59 3.96
C MET A 125 -13.07 0.67 4.69
N LEU A 126 -12.16 0.02 3.95
CA LEU A 126 -11.18 -0.91 4.54
C LEU A 126 -10.24 -0.19 5.51
N LEU A 127 -9.73 0.97 5.09
CA LEU A 127 -8.82 1.77 5.90
C LEU A 127 -9.53 2.30 7.15
N SER A 128 -10.74 2.87 7.03
CA SER A 128 -11.51 3.36 8.19
C SER A 128 -11.79 2.25 9.20
N ARG A 129 -12.21 1.06 8.76
CA ARG A 129 -12.44 -0.09 9.64
C ARG A 129 -11.15 -0.53 10.35
N THR A 130 -10.03 -0.56 9.62
CA THR A 130 -8.73 -0.92 10.18
C THR A 130 -8.26 0.11 11.20
N ALA A 131 -8.44 1.41 10.91
CA ALA A 131 -8.06 2.51 11.80
C ALA A 131 -8.78 2.44 13.15
N ALA A 132 -10.06 2.06 13.15
CA ALA A 132 -10.93 2.06 14.33
C ALA A 132 -10.65 0.92 15.33
N ARG A 133 -9.81 -0.05 15.00
CA ARG A 133 -9.52 -1.20 15.86
C ARG A 133 -8.34 -0.93 16.79
N LYS A 134 -8.32 -1.61 17.94
CA LYS A 134 -7.11 -1.70 18.77
C LYS A 134 -6.06 -2.57 18.06
N PRO A 135 -4.78 -2.16 17.99
CA PRO A 135 -3.76 -2.97 17.33
C PRO A 135 -3.47 -4.27 18.10
N THR A 136 -3.29 -5.36 17.35
CA THR A 136 -2.82 -6.64 17.87
C THR A 136 -1.34 -6.83 17.54
N LEU A 137 -0.51 -6.96 18.57
CA LEU A 137 0.96 -6.96 18.48
C LEU A 137 1.59 -8.35 18.73
N GLY A 138 0.97 -9.41 18.21
CA GLY A 138 1.34 -10.80 18.55
C GLY A 138 1.51 -11.73 17.34
N CYS A 139 1.72 -11.19 16.14
CA CYS A 139 1.89 -12.03 14.94
C CYS A 139 3.32 -12.60 14.83
N PHE A 140 4.33 -11.88 15.31
CA PHE A 140 5.74 -12.28 15.34
C PHE A 140 6.28 -12.84 14.00
N GLY A 141 5.82 -12.32 12.86
CA GLY A 141 6.26 -12.79 11.54
C GLY A 141 5.81 -14.21 11.19
N MET A 142 4.97 -14.87 12.01
CA MET A 142 4.64 -16.30 11.86
C MET A 142 3.99 -16.68 10.53
N HIS A 143 3.55 -15.71 9.72
CA HIS A 143 3.05 -16.01 8.38
C HIS A 143 4.17 -16.51 7.46
N GLU A 144 5.40 -15.96 7.50
CA GLU A 144 6.52 -16.45 6.68
C GLU A 144 6.96 -17.85 7.13
N TRP A 145 6.93 -18.13 8.43
CA TRP A 145 7.19 -19.47 8.98
C TRP A 145 6.13 -20.49 8.53
N ALA A 146 4.87 -20.09 8.53
CA ALA A 146 3.77 -20.93 8.03
C ALA A 146 3.85 -21.15 6.50
N MET A 147 4.45 -20.24 5.73
CA MET A 147 4.74 -20.46 4.31
C MET A 147 5.86 -21.50 4.11
N ALA A 148 6.85 -21.54 5.00
CA ALA A 148 7.98 -22.48 4.95
C ALA A 148 7.72 -23.81 5.69
N TYR A 149 6.53 -24.00 6.26
CA TYR A 149 6.18 -25.20 7.03
C TYR A 149 6.19 -26.46 6.15
N LYS A 150 6.78 -27.54 6.67
CA LYS A 150 7.02 -28.81 5.98
C LYS A 150 7.77 -28.60 4.65
N SER A 151 8.80 -27.75 4.69
CA SER A 151 9.58 -27.34 3.50
C SER A 151 10.22 -28.49 2.73
N ASP A 152 10.57 -29.61 3.38
CA ASP A 152 11.08 -30.80 2.68
C ASP A 152 10.04 -31.40 1.71
N THR A 153 8.75 -31.21 2.00
CA THR A 153 7.65 -31.65 1.13
C THR A 153 7.20 -30.57 0.16
N ASN A 154 7.13 -29.31 0.64
CA ASN A 154 6.51 -28.21 -0.09
C ASN A 154 7.50 -27.31 -0.85
N GLY A 155 8.80 -27.48 -0.63
CA GLY A 155 9.82 -26.50 -0.97
C GLY A 155 9.74 -25.24 -0.13
N ILE A 156 10.60 -24.26 -0.46
CA ILE A 156 10.57 -22.91 0.12
C ILE A 156 10.41 -21.87 -0.97
N ARG A 157 9.78 -20.73 -0.62
CA ARG A 157 9.50 -19.66 -1.58
C ARG A 157 10.76 -18.96 -2.08
N HIS A 158 11.74 -18.80 -1.19
CA HIS A 158 13.03 -18.20 -1.49
C HIS A 158 14.09 -19.31 -1.59
N GLU A 159 14.04 -20.12 -2.65
CA GLU A 159 14.91 -21.29 -2.87
C GLU A 159 16.43 -20.99 -2.83
N TYR A 160 16.81 -19.73 -3.05
CA TYR A 160 18.19 -19.26 -2.99
C TYR A 160 18.63 -18.81 -1.58
N LEU A 161 17.74 -18.87 -0.58
CA LEU A 161 18.03 -18.59 0.81
C LEU A 161 17.99 -19.88 1.64
N GLN A 162 18.82 -19.93 2.67
CA GLN A 162 18.81 -21.02 3.65
C GLN A 162 17.83 -20.73 4.78
N LEU A 163 17.37 -21.77 5.48
CA LEU A 163 16.55 -21.64 6.70
C LEU A 163 17.46 -21.54 7.92
N ARG A 164 17.24 -20.55 8.80
CA ARG A 164 18.07 -20.30 10.00
C ARG A 164 18.06 -21.46 10.98
N LEU A 165 16.92 -22.15 11.11
CA LEU A 165 16.72 -23.27 12.04
C LEU A 165 16.64 -24.63 11.32
N GLY A 166 16.93 -24.67 10.01
CA GLY A 166 16.65 -25.83 9.17
C GLY A 166 15.14 -26.15 9.03
N PRO A 167 14.79 -27.18 8.25
CA PRO A 167 13.42 -27.64 8.09
C PRO A 167 12.77 -28.05 9.42
N GLU A 168 13.43 -28.88 10.22
CA GLU A 168 12.87 -29.42 11.46
C GLU A 168 12.61 -28.33 12.51
N GLY A 169 13.57 -27.43 12.72
CA GLY A 169 13.41 -26.33 13.68
C GLY A 169 12.36 -25.30 13.25
N THR A 170 12.16 -25.12 11.94
CA THR A 170 11.08 -24.31 11.38
C THR A 170 9.72 -24.94 11.70
N ASP A 171 9.58 -26.24 11.48
CA ASP A 171 8.36 -26.99 11.78
C ASP A 171 8.00 -26.95 13.26
N GLU A 172 8.97 -27.24 14.13
CA GLU A 172 8.76 -27.18 15.58
C GLU A 172 8.31 -25.80 16.05
N LEU A 173 8.78 -24.71 15.42
CA LEU A 173 8.37 -23.36 15.78
C LEU A 173 6.93 -23.08 15.34
N VAL A 174 6.54 -23.51 14.14
CA VAL A 174 5.17 -23.39 13.64
C VAL A 174 4.22 -24.16 14.55
N GLU A 175 4.53 -25.42 14.87
CA GLU A 175 3.69 -26.34 15.65
C GLU A 175 3.46 -25.85 17.10
N ARG A 176 4.47 -25.24 17.75
CA ARG A 176 4.34 -24.70 19.12
C ARG A 176 3.78 -23.28 19.21
N SER A 177 3.64 -22.58 18.07
CA SER A 177 3.24 -21.18 18.05
C SER A 177 1.73 -21.00 17.92
N LYS A 178 1.21 -19.93 18.52
CA LYS A 178 -0.17 -19.49 18.28
C LYS A 178 -0.22 -18.60 17.03
N ILE A 179 -0.60 -19.18 15.89
CA ILE A 179 -0.66 -18.47 14.62
C ILE A 179 -2.02 -17.78 14.49
N ARG A 180 -2.00 -16.45 14.40
CA ARG A 180 -3.21 -15.60 14.36
C ARG A 180 -3.13 -14.54 13.26
N CYS A 181 -2.67 -14.95 12.08
CA CYS A 181 -2.61 -14.05 10.93
C CYS A 181 -4.02 -13.61 10.55
N THR A 182 -4.23 -12.29 10.48
CA THR A 182 -5.50 -11.69 10.07
C THR A 182 -5.48 -11.23 8.61
N HIS A 183 -4.32 -11.25 7.96
CA HIS A 183 -4.12 -10.63 6.66
C HIS A 183 -4.18 -11.66 5.53
N PHE A 184 -5.22 -11.56 4.70
CA PHE A 184 -5.51 -12.53 3.65
C PHE A 184 -4.37 -12.69 2.63
N ASP A 185 -3.73 -11.60 2.21
CA ASP A 185 -2.69 -11.65 1.17
C ASP A 185 -1.37 -12.29 1.66
N ALA A 186 -1.20 -12.46 2.97
CA ALA A 186 -0.16 -13.33 3.55
C ALA A 186 -0.68 -14.76 3.75
N PHE A 187 -1.87 -14.90 4.34
CA PHE A 187 -2.48 -16.20 4.66
C PHE A 187 -2.62 -17.13 3.45
N ARG A 188 -3.00 -16.60 2.29
CA ARG A 188 -3.22 -17.40 1.06
C ARG A 188 -1.97 -18.08 0.50
N PHE A 189 -0.79 -17.78 1.06
CA PHE A 189 0.49 -18.40 0.67
C PHE A 189 0.97 -19.45 1.67
N TYR A 190 0.22 -19.72 2.74
CA TYR A 190 0.61 -20.73 3.71
C TYR A 190 0.82 -22.08 3.03
N ALA A 191 1.75 -22.87 3.57
CA ALA A 191 1.80 -24.27 3.26
C ALA A 191 0.42 -24.90 3.56
N PRO A 192 -0.08 -25.85 2.74
CA PRO A 192 -1.40 -26.45 2.93
C PRO A 192 -1.60 -26.97 4.37
N GLN A 193 -0.57 -27.57 4.94
CA GLN A 193 -0.56 -28.14 6.29
C GLN A 193 -0.56 -27.08 7.40
N ALA A 194 -0.11 -25.84 7.13
CA ALA A 194 -0.13 -24.73 8.10
C ALA A 194 -1.45 -23.96 8.11
N THR A 195 -2.25 -24.05 7.05
CA THR A 195 -3.56 -23.39 6.93
C THR A 195 -4.50 -23.68 8.12
N PRO A 196 -4.70 -24.94 8.54
CA PRO A 196 -5.57 -25.24 9.69
C PRO A 196 -4.97 -24.82 11.05
N LEU A 197 -3.67 -24.50 11.12
CA LEU A 197 -3.01 -24.06 12.36
C LEU A 197 -3.26 -22.59 12.67
N ASN A 198 -3.72 -21.81 11.69
CA ASN A 198 -4.10 -20.42 11.92
C ASN A 198 -5.47 -20.37 12.62
N GLU A 199 -5.54 -19.69 13.76
CA GLU A 199 -6.79 -19.58 14.54
C GLU A 199 -7.92 -18.87 13.77
N LEU A 200 -7.55 -18.05 12.79
CA LEU A 200 -8.48 -17.36 11.91
C LEU A 200 -8.41 -17.95 10.51
N GLN A 201 -9.47 -17.78 9.73
CA GLN A 201 -9.48 -18.19 8.32
C GLN A 201 -9.74 -16.95 7.45
N PRO A 202 -8.71 -16.09 7.23
CA PRO A 202 -8.83 -14.94 6.35
C PRO A 202 -9.22 -15.35 4.94
N THR A 203 -10.16 -14.61 4.37
CA THR A 203 -10.59 -14.69 2.97
C THR A 203 -10.66 -13.28 2.41
N ARG A 204 -10.73 -13.14 1.08
CA ARG A 204 -10.99 -11.81 0.50
C ARG A 204 -12.30 -11.20 1.00
N LYS A 205 -13.32 -12.03 1.23
CA LYS A 205 -14.66 -11.60 1.68
C LYS A 205 -14.65 -11.00 3.09
N ASN A 206 -13.95 -11.63 4.03
CA ASN A 206 -13.90 -11.19 5.44
C ASN A 206 -12.70 -10.28 5.76
N GLN A 207 -11.86 -9.95 4.77
CA GLN A 207 -10.72 -9.03 4.95
C GLN A 207 -11.12 -7.72 5.67
N PRO A 208 -12.23 -7.04 5.32
CA PRO A 208 -12.62 -5.80 6.01
C PRO A 208 -12.89 -5.98 7.51
N ASP A 209 -13.20 -7.21 7.94
CA ASP A 209 -13.56 -7.54 9.31
C ASP A 209 -12.35 -7.96 10.15
N LEU A 210 -11.35 -8.57 9.50
CA LEU A 210 -10.15 -9.10 10.16
C LEU A 210 -8.94 -8.17 10.11
N GLU A 211 -8.81 -7.34 9.08
CA GLU A 211 -7.62 -6.49 8.92
C GLU A 211 -7.46 -5.55 10.12
N GLN A 212 -6.23 -5.46 10.64
CA GLN A 212 -5.97 -4.84 11.95
C GLN A 212 -4.70 -3.97 11.91
N PRO A 213 -4.66 -2.85 12.65
CA PRO A 213 -3.67 -1.79 12.45
C PRO A 213 -2.27 -2.12 12.97
N GLY A 214 -2.12 -3.18 13.77
CA GLY A 214 -0.84 -3.74 14.17
C GLY A 214 -0.24 -4.71 13.14
N CYS A 215 -0.98 -5.14 12.12
CA CYS A 215 -0.46 -6.09 11.14
C CYS A 215 0.58 -5.41 10.25
N LEU A 216 1.81 -5.93 10.22
CA LEU A 216 2.87 -5.42 9.34
C LEU A 216 2.39 -5.36 7.89
N HIS A 217 1.71 -6.41 7.41
CA HIS A 217 1.28 -6.49 6.02
C HIS A 217 0.13 -5.54 5.67
N ALA A 218 -0.83 -5.35 6.57
CA ALA A 218 -1.88 -4.35 6.37
C ALA A 218 -1.30 -2.92 6.29
N ASN A 219 -0.24 -2.67 7.06
CA ASN A 219 0.48 -1.40 7.08
C ASN A 219 1.36 -1.21 5.84
N MET A 220 2.06 -2.25 5.40
CA MET A 220 2.78 -2.28 4.12
C MET A 220 1.83 -2.05 2.93
N ASP A 221 0.63 -2.60 2.99
CA ASP A 221 -0.38 -2.41 1.96
C ASP A 221 -0.93 -0.98 1.85
N LEU A 222 -0.62 -0.07 2.78
CA LEU A 222 -0.92 1.36 2.59
C LEU A 222 -0.28 1.89 1.31
N TYR A 223 0.92 1.42 0.93
CA TYR A 223 1.51 1.75 -0.36
C TYR A 223 0.64 1.27 -1.52
N LYS A 224 0.18 0.01 -1.47
CA LYS A 224 -0.73 -0.57 -2.46
C LYS A 224 -1.99 0.26 -2.66
N TRP A 225 -2.61 0.66 -1.54
CA TRP A 225 -3.82 1.45 -1.57
C TRP A 225 -3.54 2.87 -2.09
N ALA A 226 -2.44 3.49 -1.67
CA ALA A 226 -2.07 4.83 -2.08
C ALA A 226 -1.75 4.94 -3.58
N TYR A 227 -0.89 4.06 -4.13
CA TYR A 227 -0.52 4.17 -5.55
C TYR A 227 -1.69 3.87 -6.49
N LYS A 228 -2.66 3.04 -6.06
CA LYS A 228 -3.88 2.76 -6.84
C LYS A 228 -4.80 3.97 -6.96
N LEU A 229 -4.62 4.95 -6.09
CA LEU A 229 -5.39 6.19 -6.07
C LEU A 229 -4.70 7.33 -6.82
N VAL A 230 -3.45 7.18 -7.28
CA VAL A 230 -2.81 8.20 -8.13
C VAL A 230 -3.63 8.43 -9.41
N PRO A 231 -3.85 9.69 -9.85
CA PRO A 231 -3.27 10.94 -9.33
C PRO A 231 -4.10 11.69 -8.28
N LEU A 232 -5.13 11.06 -7.69
CA LEU A 232 -5.95 11.66 -6.64
C LEU A 232 -5.13 12.06 -5.42
N LEU A 233 -4.24 11.16 -4.97
CA LEU A 233 -3.35 11.41 -3.84
C LEU A 233 -2.05 12.10 -4.31
N PRO A 234 -1.49 13.02 -3.48
CA PRO A 234 -0.20 13.63 -3.76
C PRO A 234 0.92 12.58 -3.66
N SER A 235 1.93 12.73 -4.51
CA SER A 235 3.06 11.81 -4.60
C SER A 235 3.86 11.69 -3.30
N GLU A 236 3.89 12.75 -2.48
CA GLU A 236 4.56 12.79 -1.19
C GLU A 236 3.98 11.73 -0.24
N LEU A 237 2.64 11.68 -0.11
CA LEU A 237 1.95 10.68 0.72
C LEU A 237 2.15 9.26 0.18
N VAL A 238 2.12 9.09 -1.14
CA VAL A 238 2.41 7.78 -1.76
C VAL A 238 3.83 7.33 -1.44
N MET A 239 4.79 8.26 -1.43
CA MET A 239 6.18 7.97 -1.13
C MET A 239 6.41 7.70 0.36
N ASP A 240 5.72 8.39 1.26
CA ASP A 240 5.75 8.09 2.70
C ASP A 240 5.26 6.66 2.96
N CYS A 241 4.17 6.24 2.30
CA CYS A 241 3.70 4.85 2.33
C CYS A 241 4.71 3.86 1.74
N PHE A 242 5.41 4.22 0.66
CA PHE A 242 6.44 3.37 0.05
C PHE A 242 7.62 3.14 1.01
N GLU A 243 8.14 4.20 1.63
CA GLU A 243 9.27 4.11 2.56
C GLU A 243 8.91 3.37 3.84
N LEU A 244 7.68 3.53 4.34
CA LEU A 244 7.13 2.68 5.39
C LEU A 244 7.14 1.22 4.98
N SER A 245 6.62 0.92 3.78
CA SER A 245 6.57 -0.44 3.25
C SER A 245 7.95 -1.07 3.10
N TRP A 246 8.94 -0.28 2.70
CA TRP A 246 10.34 -0.71 2.56
C TRP A 246 10.94 -1.12 3.91
N ARG A 247 10.73 -0.30 4.95
CA ARG A 247 11.17 -0.59 6.32
C ARG A 247 10.43 -1.79 6.92
N ILE A 248 9.13 -1.90 6.68
CA ILE A 248 8.34 -3.05 7.11
C ILE A 248 8.83 -4.33 6.45
N ARG A 249 9.06 -4.33 5.13
CA ARG A 249 9.60 -5.51 4.42
C ARG A 249 10.97 -5.92 4.94
N THR A 250 11.80 -4.96 5.33
CA THR A 250 13.08 -5.24 5.98
C THR A 250 12.87 -5.97 7.31
N MET A 251 12.00 -5.45 8.18
CA MET A 251 11.66 -6.12 9.46
C MET A 251 11.05 -7.52 9.24
N ASP A 252 10.14 -7.62 8.27
CA ASP A 252 9.46 -8.85 7.91
C ASP A 252 10.44 -9.98 7.55
N MET A 253 11.41 -9.67 6.68
CA MET A 253 12.46 -10.62 6.31
C MET A 253 13.41 -10.91 7.47
N ARG A 254 13.77 -9.92 8.30
CA ARG A 254 14.59 -10.16 9.50
C ARG A 254 13.92 -11.11 10.49
N ALA A 255 12.59 -11.09 10.60
CA ALA A 255 11.81 -11.97 11.49
C ALA A 255 11.42 -13.32 10.86
N SER A 256 11.73 -13.52 9.58
CA SER A 256 11.38 -14.70 8.80
C SER A 256 12.22 -15.93 9.19
N PRO A 257 11.90 -17.13 8.67
CA PRO A 257 12.74 -18.31 8.86
C PRO A 257 14.03 -18.28 8.01
N TYR A 258 14.16 -17.35 7.06
CA TYR A 258 15.29 -17.30 6.14
C TYR A 258 16.52 -16.63 6.77
N ASP A 259 17.71 -17.13 6.43
CA ASP A 259 18.97 -16.48 6.78
C ASP A 259 19.32 -15.41 5.74
N LEU A 260 19.51 -14.17 6.22
CA LEU A 260 19.83 -13.00 5.40
C LEU A 260 21.13 -12.31 5.85
N GLN A 261 21.97 -12.98 6.66
CA GLN A 261 23.21 -12.37 7.16
C GLN A 261 24.17 -11.99 6.02
N ASP A 262 24.32 -12.84 5.01
CA ASP A 262 25.12 -12.55 3.80
C ASP A 262 24.55 -11.40 2.96
N TRP A 263 23.29 -11.02 3.22
CA TRP A 263 22.61 -9.88 2.60
C TRP A 263 22.64 -8.63 3.48
N GLY A 264 23.35 -8.66 4.61
CA GLY A 264 23.50 -7.52 5.53
C GLY A 264 22.36 -7.35 6.54
N TYR A 265 21.50 -8.35 6.73
CA TYR A 265 20.37 -8.28 7.66
C TYR A 265 20.53 -9.24 8.83
N SER A 266 20.74 -8.69 10.03
CA SER A 266 20.72 -9.48 11.26
C SER A 266 19.30 -9.94 11.62
N PRO A 267 19.11 -11.21 11.99
CA PRO A 267 17.78 -11.75 12.27
C PRO A 267 17.17 -11.14 13.54
N ILE A 268 15.84 -11.10 13.58
CA ILE A 268 15.04 -10.92 14.78
C ILE A 268 14.56 -12.32 15.19
N PRO A 269 15.19 -12.98 16.18
CA PRO A 269 14.92 -14.39 16.49
C PRO A 269 13.61 -14.55 17.27
N VAL A 270 12.48 -14.52 16.54
CA VAL A 270 11.10 -14.63 17.09
C VAL A 270 10.79 -15.99 17.73
N GLU A 271 11.68 -16.97 17.57
CA GLU A 271 11.72 -18.21 18.33
C GLU A 271 12.10 -18.01 19.82
N THR A 272 12.67 -16.85 20.18
CA THR A 272 13.07 -16.49 21.54
C THR A 272 12.16 -15.41 22.16
N PRO A 273 12.05 -15.35 23.51
CA PRO A 273 11.33 -14.26 24.17
C PRO A 273 11.91 -12.87 23.88
N ALA A 274 13.24 -12.74 23.80
CA ALA A 274 13.91 -11.48 23.50
C ALA A 274 13.59 -10.97 22.09
N GLY A 275 13.69 -11.84 21.08
CA GLY A 275 13.34 -11.48 19.70
C GLY A 275 11.85 -11.15 19.53
N ARG A 276 10.95 -11.83 20.26
CA ARG A 276 9.52 -11.44 20.30
C ARG A 276 9.30 -10.06 20.91
N SER A 277 10.09 -9.69 21.92
CA SER A 277 10.04 -8.35 22.53
C SER A 277 10.51 -7.27 21.56
N GLU A 278 11.65 -7.49 20.87
CA GLU A 278 12.15 -6.61 19.80
C GLU A 278 11.11 -6.45 18.69
N TYR A 279 10.56 -7.57 18.20
CA TYR A 279 9.52 -7.56 17.18
C TYR A 279 8.30 -6.74 17.61
N ALA A 280 7.77 -6.98 18.82
CA ALA A 280 6.58 -6.28 19.30
C ALA A 280 6.82 -4.77 19.48
N ALA A 281 8.03 -4.36 19.86
CA ALA A 281 8.41 -2.95 19.95
C ALA A 281 8.42 -2.28 18.57
N ALA A 282 9.08 -2.89 17.58
CA ALA A 282 9.11 -2.37 16.21
C ALA A 282 7.72 -2.39 15.55
N GLN A 283 6.94 -3.45 15.77
CA GLN A 283 5.58 -3.58 15.26
C GLN A 283 4.66 -2.45 15.79
N ARG A 284 4.84 -2.03 17.05
CA ARG A 284 4.09 -0.92 17.64
C ARG A 284 4.43 0.40 16.93
N GLN A 285 5.72 0.68 16.72
CA GLN A 285 6.17 1.90 16.02
C GLN A 285 5.60 1.96 14.60
N PHE A 286 5.68 0.86 13.84
CA PHE A 286 5.09 0.80 12.52
C PHE A 286 3.56 0.99 12.55
N SER A 287 2.88 0.43 13.54
CA SER A 287 1.43 0.61 13.72
C SER A 287 1.06 2.07 13.92
N GLU A 288 1.78 2.78 14.79
CA GLU A 288 1.56 4.20 15.10
C GLU A 288 1.81 5.09 13.88
N GLU A 289 2.93 4.90 13.19
CA GLU A 289 3.26 5.63 11.96
C GLU A 289 2.21 5.37 10.85
N SER A 290 1.82 4.11 10.68
CA SER A 290 0.79 3.72 9.69
C SER A 290 -0.56 4.34 9.97
N GLN A 291 -0.92 4.59 11.24
CA GLN A 291 -2.16 5.26 11.58
C GLN A 291 -2.19 6.72 11.09
N GLN A 292 -1.04 7.41 11.14
CA GLN A 292 -0.94 8.77 10.62
C GLN A 292 -1.11 8.79 9.10
N LEU A 293 -0.43 7.89 8.38
CA LEU A 293 -0.58 7.78 6.92
C LEU A 293 -1.99 7.38 6.50
N ARG A 294 -2.61 6.46 7.25
CA ARG A 294 -4.00 6.04 7.04
C ARG A 294 -4.96 7.21 7.22
N ALA A 295 -4.79 8.02 8.26
CA ALA A 295 -5.56 9.25 8.46
C ALA A 295 -5.36 10.24 7.31
N GLY A 296 -4.12 10.41 6.83
CA GLY A 296 -3.82 11.26 5.67
C GLY A 296 -4.52 10.81 4.39
N ILE A 297 -4.53 9.50 4.10
CA ILE A 297 -5.27 8.94 2.96
C ILE A 297 -6.77 9.18 3.13
N LEU A 298 -7.33 8.89 4.30
CA LEU A 298 -8.77 9.03 4.55
C LEU A 298 -9.24 10.49 4.45
N GLY A 299 -8.50 11.44 5.02
CA GLY A 299 -8.82 12.86 4.90
C GLY A 299 -8.81 13.37 3.46
N LEU A 300 -7.93 12.83 2.61
CA LEU A 300 -7.94 13.14 1.18
C LEU A 300 -9.06 12.44 0.41
N LEU A 301 -9.65 11.37 0.93
CA LEU A 301 -10.77 10.67 0.30
C LEU A 301 -12.14 11.22 0.71
N GLU A 302 -12.24 11.83 1.89
CA GLU A 302 -13.50 12.34 2.48
C GLU A 302 -14.31 13.24 1.53
N PRO A 303 -13.75 14.29 0.89
CA PRO A 303 -14.52 15.17 -0.01
C PRO A 303 -15.13 14.43 -1.22
N PHE A 304 -14.50 13.33 -1.64
CA PHE A 304 -14.95 12.54 -2.80
C PHE A 304 -16.06 11.54 -2.44
N GLN A 305 -16.20 11.20 -1.16
CA GLN A 305 -17.30 10.34 -0.68
C GLN A 305 -18.61 11.13 -0.55
N GLU A 306 -18.54 12.36 -0.05
CA GLU A 306 -19.70 13.26 0.06
C GLU A 306 -20.30 13.60 -1.30
N GLN A 307 -19.46 13.85 -2.31
CA GLN A 307 -19.91 14.13 -3.67
C GLN A 307 -20.65 12.93 -4.30
N ARG A 308 -20.20 11.70 -4.06
CA ARG A 308 -20.86 10.49 -4.54
C ARG A 308 -22.23 10.29 -3.88
N TRP A 309 -22.36 10.58 -2.59
CA TRP A 309 -23.63 10.48 -1.85
C TRP A 309 -24.62 11.61 -2.22
N SER A 310 -24.11 12.76 -2.65
CA SER A 310 -24.95 13.86 -3.16
C SER A 310 -25.50 13.59 -4.57
N GLN A 311 -24.87 12.69 -5.35
CA GLN A 311 -25.26 12.35 -6.73
C GLN A 311 -25.90 10.96 -6.87
N SER A 312 -25.97 10.18 -5.79
CA SER A 312 -26.65 8.88 -5.75
C SER A 312 -27.19 8.64 -4.34
N PRO A 313 -28.49 8.89 -4.06
CA PRO A 313 -29.07 8.44 -2.80
C PRO A 313 -28.96 6.91 -2.70
N PRO A 314 -28.77 6.33 -1.51
CA PRO A 314 -28.72 4.89 -1.36
C PRO A 314 -30.05 4.30 -1.84
N ALA A 315 -30.00 3.41 -2.83
CA ALA A 315 -31.14 2.59 -3.16
C ALA A 315 -31.45 1.73 -1.92
N GLU A 316 -32.64 1.91 -1.34
CA GLU A 316 -33.19 0.98 -0.36
C GLU A 316 -33.17 -0.42 -0.99
N SER A 317 -32.31 -1.29 -0.48
CA SER A 317 -32.29 -2.69 -0.85
C SER A 317 -33.52 -3.35 -0.24
N SER A 318 -34.59 -3.44 -1.02
CA SER A 318 -35.61 -4.46 -0.80
C SER A 318 -34.99 -5.82 -1.10
N ALA A 319 -34.76 -6.61 -0.05
CA ALA A 319 -34.33 -7.98 -0.18
C ALA A 319 -35.42 -8.78 -0.91
N PRO A 320 -35.12 -9.50 -2.01
CA PRO A 320 -36.04 -10.49 -2.51
C PRO A 320 -35.83 -11.78 -1.73
N ASP A 321 -36.87 -12.12 -0.99
CA ASP A 321 -37.16 -13.42 -0.41
C ASP A 321 -36.98 -14.52 -1.47
N ARG A 322 -36.11 -15.51 -1.23
CA ARG A 322 -36.08 -16.76 -2.00
C ARG A 322 -35.79 -17.95 -1.09
N ASN A 323 -36.86 -18.69 -0.87
CA ASN A 323 -36.95 -20.04 -0.31
C ASN A 323 -35.98 -21.06 -0.92
N PRO A 324 -35.71 -22.16 -0.19
CA PRO A 324 -34.81 -23.23 -0.61
C PRO A 324 -35.56 -24.28 -1.44
N THR A 325 -34.92 -24.79 -2.49
CA THR A 325 -35.26 -26.11 -3.04
C THR A 325 -34.08 -26.76 -3.75
N THR A 326 -33.92 -28.05 -3.39
CA THR A 326 -33.10 -29.16 -3.93
C THR A 326 -31.59 -29.09 -3.77
#